data_AF-A0A945XZI9-F1
#
_entry.id   AF-A0A945XZI9-F1
#
_cell.length_a   1.000
_cell.length_b   1.000
_cell.length_c   1.000
_cell.angle_alpha   90.00
_cell.angle_beta   90.00
_cell.angle_gamma   90.00
#
_symmetry.space_group_name_H-M   'P 1'
#
loop_
_entity.id
_entity.type
_entity.pdbx_description
1 polymer ?
#
loop_
_entity_poly.entity_id
_entity_poly.type
_entity_poly.pdbx_seq_one_letter_code
_entity_poly.pdbx_strand_id
1 'polypeptide(L)'
;MKLFSHKKRPVHLGPYPLERLPRVADPASTPLGSDGQRRGEDRQPGPHSAAHAYSLYLDLFDAERTGAISPQAPIPDDLAERSRNLKSGLYFLDADMAGCGIIPDEAWTGEQQPHRFAVVSLVAHTRTYGSVQPGDEWIDGTRQANADLRASELGVITASY
;
A
#
# COMPACT_ATOMS: atom_id res chain seq x y z
N MET A 1 2.49 23.14 -0.24
CA MET A 1 3.91 23.56 -0.13
C MET A 1 4.44 23.16 1.24
N LYS A 2 5.62 22.53 1.33
CA LYS A 2 6.22 22.15 2.62
C LYS A 2 6.98 23.37 3.20
N LEU A 3 6.84 23.61 4.51
CA LEU A 3 7.54 24.70 5.21
C LEU A 3 9.02 24.36 5.48
N PHE A 4 9.35 23.08 5.67
CA PHE A 4 10.70 22.61 5.99
C PHE A 4 11.24 21.67 4.90
N SER A 5 12.55 21.76 4.64
CA SER A 5 13.25 20.85 3.73
C SER A 5 13.33 19.44 4.32
N HIS A 6 13.14 18.43 3.48
CA HIS A 6 13.34 17.01 3.83
C HIS A 6 14.68 16.47 3.34
N LYS A 7 15.66 17.31 2.97
CA LYS A 7 17.00 16.88 2.49
C LYS A 7 17.68 15.89 3.44
N LYS A 8 17.45 16.02 4.74
CA LYS A 8 18.04 15.16 5.79
C LYS A 8 17.13 14.01 6.22
N ARG A 9 15.93 13.87 5.66
CA ARG A 9 15.00 12.79 6.01
C ARG A 9 15.32 11.57 5.15
N PRO A 10 15.68 10.42 5.73
CA PRO A 10 15.83 9.18 4.99
C PRO A 10 14.53 8.78 4.27
N VAL A 11 14.64 8.28 3.04
CA VAL A 11 13.48 7.95 2.19
C VAL A 11 12.54 6.93 2.85
N HIS A 12 13.08 5.92 3.53
CA HIS A 12 12.32 4.89 4.23
C HIS A 12 11.41 5.39 5.36
N LEU A 13 11.51 6.66 5.77
CA LEU A 13 10.59 7.26 6.74
C LEU A 13 9.33 7.85 6.07
N GLY A 14 9.27 7.92 4.73
CA GLY A 14 8.09 8.35 4.00
C GLY A 14 7.71 9.82 4.18
N PRO A 15 6.57 10.26 3.64
CA PRO A 15 6.14 11.65 3.71
C PRO A 15 5.49 12.03 5.05
N TYR A 16 4.91 11.07 5.76
CA TYR A 16 4.26 11.29 7.06
C TYR A 16 5.22 10.99 8.22
N PRO A 17 5.15 11.73 9.35
CA PRO A 17 6.03 11.54 10.50
C PRO A 17 5.61 10.34 11.37
N LEU A 18 5.52 9.15 10.78
CA LEU A 18 5.05 7.91 11.42
C LEU A 18 5.96 7.45 12.57
N GLU A 19 7.20 7.91 12.60
CA GLU A 19 8.13 7.69 13.71
C GLU A 19 7.72 8.39 15.01
N ARG A 20 6.83 9.38 14.93
CA ARG A 20 6.34 10.13 16.10
C ARG A 20 5.10 9.51 16.73
N LEU A 21 4.51 8.50 16.10
CA LEU A 21 3.36 7.79 16.65
C LEU A 21 3.81 6.82 17.75
N PRO A 22 3.07 6.70 18.87
CA PRO A 22 3.34 5.68 19.89
C PRO A 22 3.36 4.29 19.28
N ARG A 23 4.33 3.46 19.69
CA ARG A 23 4.46 2.06 19.27
C ARG A 23 4.32 1.17 20.49
N VAL A 24 3.60 0.07 20.31
CA VAL A 24 3.52 -1.00 21.31
C VAL A 24 4.34 -2.17 20.78
N ALA A 25 5.13 -2.79 21.65
CA ALA A 25 5.99 -3.90 21.28
C ALA A 25 5.26 -5.25 21.23
N ASP A 26 4.15 -5.36 21.97
CA ASP A 26 3.34 -6.56 22.06
C ASP A 26 2.46 -6.73 20.80
N PRO A 27 2.63 -7.80 20.01
CA PRO A 27 1.80 -8.09 18.84
C PRO A 27 0.32 -8.31 19.15
N ALA A 28 -0.01 -8.74 20.38
CA ALA A 28 -1.40 -8.94 20.80
C ALA A 28 -2.10 -7.63 21.18
N SER A 29 -1.38 -6.51 21.18
CA SER A 29 -1.94 -5.21 21.56
C SER A 29 -2.88 -4.66 20.50
N THR A 30 -4.07 -4.24 20.93
CA THR A 30 -5.02 -3.55 20.06
C THR A 30 -4.54 -2.12 19.79
N PRO A 31 -4.44 -1.67 18.52
CA PRO A 31 -4.07 -0.30 18.21
C PRO A 31 -5.07 0.69 18.83
N LEU A 32 -4.56 1.64 19.61
CA LEU A 32 -5.36 2.70 20.22
C LEU A 32 -6.11 3.50 19.14
N GLY A 33 -7.44 3.58 19.26
CA GLY A 33 -8.30 4.33 18.34
C GLY A 33 -8.62 3.62 17.03
N SER A 34 -8.25 2.34 16.86
CA SER A 34 -8.76 1.51 15.76
C SER A 34 -10.14 0.97 16.13
N ASP A 35 -11.14 1.24 15.29
CA ASP A 35 -12.45 0.59 15.31
C ASP A 35 -12.46 -0.71 14.47
N GLY A 36 -11.33 -1.06 13.87
CA GLY A 36 -11.19 -2.21 12.96
C GLY A 36 -11.93 -2.03 11.64
N GLN A 37 -12.52 -0.87 11.36
CA GLN A 37 -13.27 -0.65 10.13
C GLN A 37 -12.35 -0.16 9.01
N ARG A 38 -12.28 -0.95 7.93
CA ARG A 38 -11.72 -0.47 6.67
C ARG A 38 -12.68 0.57 6.10
N ARG A 39 -12.20 1.81 5.90
CA ARG A 39 -12.98 2.84 5.21
C ARG A 39 -13.08 2.47 3.73
N GLY A 40 -14.31 2.36 3.23
CA GLY A 40 -14.62 2.07 1.83
C GLY A 40 -15.04 3.31 1.04
N GLU A 41 -15.42 3.08 -0.20
CA GLU A 41 -16.17 4.03 -1.03
C GLU A 41 -17.64 3.61 -1.03
N ASP A 42 -18.53 4.50 -0.59
CA ASP A 42 -19.97 4.20 -0.50
C ASP A 42 -20.71 4.50 -1.82
N ARG A 43 -20.17 5.39 -2.66
CA ARG A 43 -20.79 5.73 -3.95
C ARG A 43 -20.56 4.61 -4.96
N GLN A 44 -21.57 4.38 -5.80
CA GLN A 44 -21.45 3.47 -6.93
C GLN A 44 -21.03 4.23 -8.19
N PRO A 45 -20.10 3.68 -9.00
CA PRO A 45 -19.69 4.31 -10.25
C PRO A 45 -20.86 4.34 -11.26
N GLY A 46 -20.99 5.45 -11.98
CA GLY A 46 -21.97 5.61 -13.05
C GLY A 46 -21.53 4.97 -14.39
N PRO A 47 -22.38 5.02 -15.43
CA PRO A 47 -22.11 4.38 -16.73
C PRO A 47 -20.94 4.99 -17.52
N HIS A 48 -20.52 6.22 -17.18
CA HIS A 48 -19.38 6.90 -17.81
C HIS A 48 -18.11 6.81 -16.96
N SER A 49 -18.10 5.94 -15.95
CA SER A 49 -17.02 5.83 -15.00
C SER A 49 -15.72 5.30 -15.62
N ALA A 50 -14.59 5.84 -15.18
CA ALA A 50 -13.26 5.35 -15.48
C ALA A 50 -13.00 3.94 -14.90
N ALA A 51 -13.80 3.48 -13.93
CA ALA A 51 -13.65 2.15 -13.31
C ALA A 51 -13.71 1.01 -14.34
N HIS A 52 -14.44 1.19 -15.45
CA HIS A 52 -14.49 0.20 -16.54
C HIS A 52 -13.12 -0.07 -17.17
N ALA A 53 -12.21 0.91 -17.15
CA ALA A 53 -10.85 0.73 -17.66
C ALA A 53 -9.92 0.06 -16.65
N TYR A 54 -10.22 0.12 -15.34
CA TYR A 54 -9.32 -0.37 -14.29
C TYR A 54 -9.21 -1.90 -14.27
N SER A 55 -10.27 -2.61 -14.64
CA SER A 55 -10.26 -4.08 -14.66
C SER A 55 -9.15 -4.63 -15.56
N LEU A 56 -8.94 -4.00 -16.72
CA LEU A 56 -7.91 -4.40 -17.69
C LEU A 56 -6.49 -4.35 -17.09
N TYR A 57 -6.22 -3.37 -16.23
CA TYR A 57 -4.93 -3.25 -15.55
C TYR A 57 -4.86 -4.15 -14.31
N LEU A 58 -5.97 -4.33 -13.58
CA LEU A 58 -6.03 -5.26 -12.46
C LEU A 58 -5.77 -6.69 -12.93
N ASP A 59 -6.37 -7.11 -14.04
CA ASP A 59 -6.13 -8.43 -14.64
C ASP A 59 -4.66 -8.62 -15.04
N LEU A 60 -4.03 -7.57 -15.57
CA LEU A 60 -2.60 -7.58 -15.89
C LEU A 60 -1.74 -7.73 -14.63
N PHE A 61 -2.04 -6.99 -13.56
CA PHE A 61 -1.27 -7.09 -12.32
C PHE A 61 -1.52 -8.41 -11.59
N ASP A 62 -2.75 -8.94 -11.62
CA ASP A 62 -3.06 -10.22 -11.02
C ASP A 62 -2.31 -11.37 -11.71
N ALA A 63 -2.17 -11.32 -13.03
CA ALA A 63 -1.37 -12.29 -13.80
C ALA A 63 0.12 -12.31 -13.37
N GLU A 64 0.65 -11.18 -12.93
CA GLU A 64 2.04 -11.01 -12.50
C GLU A 64 2.23 -11.11 -10.97
N ARG A 65 1.17 -11.45 -10.22
CA ARG A 65 1.19 -11.52 -8.74
C ARG A 65 2.19 -12.55 -8.21
N THR A 66 2.49 -13.57 -9.01
CA THR A 66 3.49 -14.59 -8.72
C THR A 66 4.33 -14.83 -9.96
N GLY A 67 5.63 -15.08 -9.80
CA GLY A 67 6.53 -15.27 -10.93
C GLY A 67 7.70 -16.20 -10.63
N ALA A 68 8.54 -16.40 -11.63
CA ALA A 68 9.77 -17.16 -11.48
C ALA A 68 10.74 -16.45 -10.52
N ILE A 69 11.33 -17.22 -9.60
CA ILE A 69 12.32 -16.70 -8.66
C ILE A 69 13.67 -16.60 -9.37
N SER A 70 14.24 -15.40 -9.38
CA SER A 70 15.57 -15.15 -9.95
C SER A 70 16.68 -15.70 -9.05
N PRO A 71 17.89 -15.97 -9.59
CA PRO A 71 19.05 -16.27 -8.77
C PRO A 71 19.31 -15.16 -7.73
N GLN A 72 19.75 -15.55 -6.55
CA GLN A 72 19.95 -14.62 -5.43
C GLN A 72 20.98 -13.53 -5.77
N ALA A 73 20.57 -12.27 -5.68
CA ALA A 73 21.46 -11.12 -5.78
C ALA A 73 22.30 -10.96 -4.49
N PRO A 74 23.34 -10.10 -4.49
CA PRO A 74 24.00 -9.68 -3.26
C PRO A 74 23.01 -8.91 -2.35
N ILE A 75 22.44 -9.59 -1.35
CA ILE A 75 21.46 -9.03 -0.42
C ILE A 75 22.11 -8.90 0.97
N PRO A 76 22.08 -7.72 1.63
CA PRO A 76 22.63 -7.54 2.98
C PRO A 76 21.98 -8.46 4.01
N ASP A 77 22.71 -8.97 5.01
CA ASP A 77 22.12 -9.85 6.04
C ASP A 77 21.22 -9.11 7.05
N ASP A 78 21.44 -7.81 7.26
CA ASP A 78 20.66 -7.01 8.20
C ASP A 78 19.20 -6.83 7.72
N LEU A 79 18.27 -7.43 8.46
CA LEU A 79 16.83 -7.29 8.19
C LEU A 79 16.34 -5.85 8.32
N ALA A 80 16.96 -5.02 9.17
CA ALA A 80 16.60 -3.62 9.30
C ALA A 80 17.04 -2.82 8.06
N GLU A 81 18.18 -3.16 7.45
CA GLU A 81 18.61 -2.61 6.17
C GLU A 81 17.66 -3.03 5.04
N ARG A 82 17.31 -4.31 4.92
CA ARG A 82 16.33 -4.81 3.94
C ARG A 82 14.98 -4.09 4.07
N SER A 83 14.47 -3.96 5.30
CA SER A 83 13.20 -3.27 5.55
C SER A 83 13.26 -1.79 5.15
N ARG A 84 14.37 -1.09 5.42
CA ARG A 84 14.55 0.31 4.99
C ARG A 84 14.61 0.41 3.47
N ASN A 85 15.28 -0.51 2.79
CA ASN A 85 15.36 -0.54 1.33
C ASN A 85 13.96 -0.77 0.71
N LEU A 86 13.23 -1.81 1.14
CA LEU A 86 11.88 -2.11 0.65
C LEU A 86 10.90 -0.95 0.86
N LYS A 87 10.90 -0.33 2.04
CA LYS A 87 10.10 0.88 2.30
C LYS A 87 10.49 2.03 1.39
N SER A 88 11.79 2.22 1.14
CA SER A 88 12.25 3.27 0.23
C SER A 88 11.78 3.03 -1.19
N GLY A 89 11.79 1.78 -1.67
CA GLY A 89 11.22 1.39 -2.96
C GLY A 89 9.72 1.68 -3.05
N LEU A 90 8.95 1.31 -2.03
CA LEU A 90 7.52 1.63 -1.98
C LEU A 90 7.24 3.14 -1.98
N TYR A 91 8.00 3.94 -1.23
CA TYR A 91 7.85 5.40 -1.27
C TYR A 91 8.32 6.02 -2.58
N PHE A 92 9.28 5.40 -3.28
CA PHE A 92 9.65 5.79 -4.64
C PHE A 92 8.51 5.50 -5.63
N LEU A 93 7.74 4.44 -5.41
CA LEU A 93 6.54 4.08 -6.17
C LEU A 93 5.27 4.78 -5.65
N ASP A 94 5.41 5.90 -4.93
CA ASP A 94 4.30 6.73 -4.44
C ASP A 94 3.34 6.05 -3.44
N ALA A 95 3.79 5.07 -2.67
CA ALA A 95 3.03 4.60 -1.50
C ALA A 95 2.84 5.74 -0.48
N ASP A 96 1.64 5.89 0.10
CA ASP A 96 1.40 6.86 1.17
C ASP A 96 2.06 6.42 2.47
N MET A 97 1.93 5.14 2.82
CA MET A 97 2.60 4.55 3.98
C MET A 97 3.15 3.17 3.63
N ALA A 98 4.27 2.80 4.24
CA ALA A 98 4.88 1.48 4.08
C ALA A 98 5.34 0.90 5.43
N GLY A 99 5.09 -0.39 5.61
CA GLY A 99 5.40 -1.18 6.80
C GLY A 99 6.02 -2.52 6.46
N CYS A 100 6.79 -3.08 7.38
CA CYS A 100 7.23 -4.47 7.31
C CYS A 100 7.01 -5.10 8.69
N GLY A 101 6.62 -6.37 8.73
CA GLY A 101 6.38 -7.09 9.97
C GLY A 101 6.41 -8.60 9.78
N ILE A 102 6.34 -9.33 10.88
CA ILE A 102 6.13 -10.78 10.87
C ILE A 102 4.65 -11.02 10.56
N ILE A 103 4.36 -12.06 9.78
CA ILE A 103 2.97 -12.51 9.56
C ILE A 103 2.55 -13.32 10.78
N PRO A 104 1.57 -12.87 11.58
CA PRO A 104 1.07 -13.64 12.71
C PRO A 104 0.18 -14.79 12.23
N ASP A 105 0.03 -15.85 13.02
CA ASP A 105 -0.71 -17.05 12.62
C ASP A 105 -2.17 -16.74 12.30
N GLU A 106 -2.79 -15.82 13.05
CA GLU A 106 -4.17 -15.38 12.84
C GLU A 106 -4.40 -14.58 11.55
N ALA A 107 -3.35 -14.12 10.86
CA ALA A 107 -3.49 -13.41 9.58
C ALA A 107 -3.72 -14.37 8.39
N TRP A 108 -3.48 -15.66 8.57
CA TRP A 108 -3.70 -16.66 7.52
C TRP A 108 -5.17 -17.10 7.47
N THR A 109 -5.82 -16.91 6.33
CA THR A 109 -7.22 -17.32 6.10
C THR A 109 -7.35 -18.66 5.37
N GLY A 110 -6.23 -19.35 5.13
CA GLY A 110 -6.15 -20.61 4.39
C GLY A 110 -4.88 -21.38 4.75
N GLU A 111 -4.37 -22.21 3.83
CA GLU A 111 -3.12 -22.92 4.05
C GLU A 111 -1.94 -21.94 4.18
N GLN A 112 -1.19 -22.06 5.28
CA GLN A 112 -0.03 -21.25 5.56
C GLN A 112 1.08 -21.52 4.54
N GLN A 113 1.53 -20.46 3.87
CA GLN A 113 2.61 -20.51 2.90
C GLN A 113 3.97 -20.27 3.60
N PRO A 114 5.11 -20.62 2.98
CA PRO A 114 6.44 -20.44 3.57
C PRO A 114 6.92 -18.97 3.60
N HIS A 115 6.02 -18.03 3.89
CA HIS A 115 6.33 -16.61 4.08
C HIS A 115 6.33 -16.27 5.56
N ARG A 116 7.43 -15.67 6.03
CA ARG A 116 7.58 -15.21 7.42
C ARG A 116 7.24 -13.74 7.61
N PHE A 117 7.45 -12.92 6.58
CA PHE A 117 7.36 -11.47 6.65
C PHE A 117 6.31 -10.95 5.66
N ALA A 118 5.60 -9.92 6.09
CA ALA A 118 4.75 -9.11 5.21
C ALA A 118 5.42 -7.75 4.96
N VAL A 119 5.33 -7.29 3.72
CA VAL A 119 5.54 -5.89 3.34
C VAL A 119 4.16 -5.32 3.03
N VAL A 120 3.80 -4.24 3.71
CA VAL A 120 2.46 -3.64 3.63
C VAL A 120 2.59 -2.22 3.11
N SER A 121 1.84 -1.88 2.08
CA SER A 121 1.68 -0.52 1.57
C SER A 121 0.25 -0.03 1.79
N LEU A 122 0.08 1.28 1.99
CA LEU A 122 -1.20 1.96 1.97
C LEU A 122 -1.20 2.99 0.86
N VAL A 123 -2.32 3.08 0.14
CA VAL A 123 -2.60 4.10 -0.86
C VAL A 123 -3.82 4.88 -0.40
N ALA A 124 -3.70 6.20 -0.29
CA ALA A 124 -4.80 7.06 0.11
C ALA A 124 -5.83 7.16 -1.01
N HIS A 125 -7.11 7.14 -0.64
CA HIS A 125 -8.17 7.46 -1.58
C HIS A 125 -7.97 8.88 -2.12
N THR A 126 -8.25 9.07 -3.41
CA THR A 126 -8.27 10.39 -4.04
C THR A 126 -9.25 11.32 -3.32
N ARG A 127 -9.05 12.63 -3.47
CA ARG A 127 -9.89 13.63 -2.79
C ARG A 127 -11.25 13.73 -3.48
N THR A 128 -12.30 14.00 -2.71
CA THR A 128 -13.61 14.39 -3.24
C THR A 128 -13.82 15.88 -3.05
N TYR A 129 -14.62 16.46 -3.94
CA TYR A 129 -15.21 17.77 -3.73
C TYR A 129 -16.66 17.58 -3.30
N GLY A 130 -17.14 18.42 -2.37
CA GLY A 130 -18.51 18.35 -1.86
C GLY A 130 -19.55 18.99 -2.79
N SER A 131 -19.11 19.57 -3.90
CA SER A 131 -19.94 20.19 -4.94
C SER A 131 -19.70 19.47 -6.26
N VAL A 132 -20.70 19.50 -7.15
CA VAL A 132 -20.58 18.96 -8.51
C VAL A 132 -19.45 19.65 -9.25
N GLN A 133 -18.58 18.88 -9.89
CA GLN A 133 -17.48 19.33 -10.72
C GLN A 133 -17.51 18.67 -12.10
N PRO A 134 -16.92 19.31 -13.12
CA PRO A 134 -16.64 18.65 -14.39
C PRO A 134 -15.80 17.37 -14.17
N GLY A 135 -16.27 16.25 -14.71
CA GLY A 135 -15.60 14.95 -14.61
C GLY A 135 -16.04 14.07 -13.44
N ASP A 136 -16.95 14.54 -12.57
CA ASP A 136 -17.48 13.71 -11.48
C ASP A 136 -18.09 12.40 -11.98
N GLU A 137 -18.80 12.42 -13.11
CA GLU A 137 -19.37 11.20 -13.73
C GLU A 137 -18.31 10.14 -14.08
N TRP A 138 -17.05 10.55 -14.23
CA TRP A 138 -15.93 9.65 -14.54
C TRP A 138 -15.28 9.07 -13.27
N ILE A 139 -15.21 9.85 -12.18
CA ILE A 139 -14.40 9.52 -11.00
C ILE A 139 -15.20 9.19 -9.74
N ASP A 140 -16.46 9.62 -9.64
CA ASP A 140 -17.29 9.32 -8.47
C ASP A 140 -17.57 7.82 -8.37
N GLY A 141 -17.51 7.30 -7.14
CA GLY A 141 -17.63 5.86 -6.87
C GLY A 141 -16.41 5.02 -7.26
N THR A 142 -15.32 5.63 -7.76
CA THR A 142 -14.15 4.87 -8.24
C THR A 142 -12.99 4.79 -7.26
N ARG A 143 -13.06 5.51 -6.13
CA ARG A 143 -11.89 5.80 -5.28
C ARG A 143 -11.26 4.55 -4.67
N GLN A 144 -12.10 3.60 -4.23
CA GLN A 144 -11.63 2.31 -3.73
C GLN A 144 -10.93 1.51 -4.84
N ALA A 145 -11.59 1.34 -5.99
CA ALA A 145 -11.04 0.59 -7.12
C ALA A 145 -9.74 1.23 -7.66
N ASN A 146 -9.64 2.56 -7.66
CA ASN A 146 -8.44 3.28 -8.05
C ASN A 146 -7.28 3.03 -7.07
N ALA A 147 -7.56 3.05 -5.77
CA ALA A 147 -6.57 2.76 -4.74
C ALA A 147 -6.15 1.28 -4.76
N ASP A 148 -7.09 0.36 -4.98
CA ASP A 148 -6.81 -1.08 -5.11
C ASP A 148 -5.93 -1.35 -6.34
N LEU A 149 -6.22 -0.71 -7.49
CA LEU A 149 -5.39 -0.80 -8.68
C LEU A 149 -3.94 -0.36 -8.40
N ARG A 150 -3.76 0.77 -7.72
CA ARG A 150 -2.43 1.25 -7.34
C ARG A 150 -1.76 0.32 -6.33
N ALA A 151 -2.49 -0.18 -5.35
CA ALA A 151 -1.96 -1.13 -4.37
C ALA A 151 -1.50 -2.44 -5.03
N SER A 152 -2.26 -2.95 -6.02
CA SER A 152 -1.89 -4.13 -6.81
C SER A 152 -0.60 -3.91 -7.60
N GLU A 153 -0.47 -2.77 -8.30
CA GLU A 153 0.77 -2.41 -9.01
C GLU A 153 1.98 -2.40 -8.05
N LEU A 154 1.88 -1.70 -6.92
CA LEU A 154 2.95 -1.61 -5.92
C LEU A 154 3.30 -2.99 -5.36
N GLY A 155 2.28 -3.81 -5.08
CA GLY A 155 2.44 -5.16 -4.56
C GLY A 155 3.21 -6.06 -5.53
N VAL A 156 2.82 -6.06 -6.81
CA VAL A 156 3.45 -6.85 -7.87
C VAL A 156 4.89 -6.43 -8.09
N ILE A 157 5.13 -5.12 -8.32
CA ILE A 157 6.49 -4.60 -8.57
C ILE A 157 7.42 -4.91 -7.39
N THR A 158 6.92 -4.78 -6.16
CA THR A 158 7.71 -5.07 -4.95
C THR A 158 7.94 -6.57 -4.76
N ALA A 159 6.98 -7.42 -5.13
CA ALA A 159 7.13 -8.88 -5.03
C ALA A 159 8.12 -9.44 -6.07
N SER A 160 8.23 -8.79 -7.23
CA SER A 160 9.19 -9.16 -8.28
C SER A 160 10.62 -8.65 -8.05
N TYR A 161 10.83 -7.71 -7.12
CA TYR A 161 12.13 -7.12 -6.77
C TYR A 161 12.93 -8.01 -5.80
#